data_AF-A0A1H4F2X2-F1
#
_entry.id   AF-A0A1H4F2X2-F1
#
_cell.length_a   1.000
_cell.length_b   1.000
_cell.length_c   1.000
_cell.angle_alpha   90.00
_cell.angle_beta   90.00
_cell.angle_gamma   90.00
#
_symmetry.space_group_name_H-M   'P 1'
#
loop_
_entity.id
_entity.type
_entity.pdbx_description
1 polymer ?
#
loop_
_entity_poly.entity_id
_entity_poly.type
_entity_poly.pdbx_seq_one_letter_code
_entity_poly.pdbx_strand_id
1 'polypeptide(L)' 'MERLHQRLEAAEKALASFEKLATLKNPNDVERDAAIQRFEFSFEASWKAAKQYLYDIEGVDVGSPKSVIRSCREQLVGG' A
#
# COMPACT_ATOMS: atom_id res chain seq x y z
N MET A 1 -13.02 2.23 11.76
CA MET A 1 -13.23 3.27 10.72
C MET A 1 -12.25 4.43 10.74
N GLU A 2 -12.07 5.23 11.80
CA GLU A 2 -11.12 6.38 11.77
C GLU A 2 -9.68 5.96 11.44
N ARG A 3 -9.21 4.87 12.06
CA ARG A 3 -7.89 4.29 11.78
C ARG A 3 -7.72 3.80 10.34
N LEU A 4 -8.79 3.27 9.74
CA LEU A 4 -8.79 2.84 8.35
C LEU A 4 -8.62 4.04 7.42
N HIS A 5 -9.38 5.12 7.64
CA HIS A 5 -9.24 6.36 6.87
C HIS A 5 -7.82 6.94 6.96
N GLN A 6 -7.25 7.02 8.17
CA GLN A 6 -5.87 7.48 8.36
C GLN A 6 -4.84 6.63 7.59
N ARG A 7 -5.05 5.31 7.53
CA ARG A 7 -4.16 4.41 6.78
C ARG A 7 -4.31 4.54 5.27
N LEU A 8 -5.54 4.74 4.78
CA LEU A 8 -5.80 5.01 3.37
C LEU A 8 -5.15 6.33 2.95
N GLU A 9 -5.34 7.40 3.73
CA GLU A 9 -4.72 8.71 3.46
C GLU A 9 -3.17 8.60 3.47
N ALA A 10 -2.60 7.85 4.40
CA ALA A 10 -1.16 7.61 4.43
C ALA A 10 -0.68 6.83 3.19
N ALA A 11 -1.42 5.81 2.74
CA ALA A 11 -1.11 5.06 1.54
C ALA A 11 -1.20 5.92 0.27
N GLU A 12 -2.24 6.76 0.16
CA GLU A 12 -2.41 7.69 -0.96
C GLU A 12 -1.27 8.72 -1.02
N LYS A 13 -0.90 9.32 0.10
CA LYS A 13 0.25 10.25 0.16
C LYS A 13 1.56 9.57 -0.21
N ALA A 14 1.76 8.34 0.24
CA ALA A 14 2.95 7.57 -0.08
C ALA A 14 3.04 7.24 -1.58
N LEU A 15 1.93 6.81 -2.17
CA LEU A 15 1.81 6.53 -3.60
C LEU A 15 2.06 7.79 -4.44
N ALA A 16 1.40 8.91 -4.10
CA ALA A 16 1.60 10.18 -4.80
C ALA A 16 3.07 10.68 -4.71
N SER A 17 3.77 10.36 -3.62
CA SER A 17 5.20 10.66 -3.49
C SER A 17 6.06 9.78 -4.40
N PHE A 18 5.73 8.48 -4.52
CA PHE A 18 6.41 7.56 -5.42
C PHE A 18 6.21 7.95 -6.89
N GLU A 19 4.98 8.26 -7.29
CA GLU A 19 4.63 8.63 -8.67
C GLU A 19 5.46 9.82 -9.18
N LYS A 20 5.75 10.81 -8.32
CA LYS A 20 6.61 11.96 -8.67
C LYS A 20 8.00 11.55 -9.17
N LEU A 21 8.56 10.44 -8.68
CA LEU A 21 9.86 9.93 -9.14
C LEU A 21 9.72 8.87 -10.22
N ALA A 22 8.69 8.03 -10.15
CA ALA A 22 8.45 6.96 -11.10
C ALA A 22 8.20 7.47 -12.53
N THR A 23 7.71 8.71 -12.69
CA THR A 23 7.45 9.33 -13.99
C THR A 23 8.65 10.09 -14.58
N LEU A 24 9.80 10.11 -13.90
CA LEU A 24 11.00 10.75 -14.43
C LEU A 24 11.54 9.97 -15.63
N LYS A 25 11.78 10.65 -16.76
CA LYS A 25 12.26 10.00 -17.99
C LYS A 25 13.71 9.50 -17.89
N ASN A 26 14.57 10.28 -17.24
CA ASN A 26 16.01 10.01 -17.11
C ASN A 26 16.47 10.30 -15.67
N PRO A 27 16.09 9.47 -14.69
CA PRO A 27 16.51 9.68 -13.32
C PRO A 27 18.02 9.38 -13.16
N ASN A 28 18.70 10.21 -12.38
CA ASN A 28 20.04 9.90 -11.90
C ASN A 28 20.01 8.80 -10.81
N ASP A 29 21.17 8.34 -10.37
CA ASP A 29 21.26 7.24 -9.41
C ASP A 29 20.58 7.56 -8.06
N VAL A 30 20.72 8.78 -7.55
CA VAL A 30 20.06 9.22 -6.31
C VAL A 30 18.53 9.26 -6.48
N GLU A 31 18.04 9.72 -7.63
CA GLU A 31 16.61 9.73 -7.94
C GLU A 31 16.05 8.31 -8.07
N ARG A 32 16.84 7.38 -8.64
CA ARG A 32 16.48 5.96 -8.74
C ARG A 32 16.39 5.31 -7.35
N ASP A 33 17.39 5.52 -6.51
CA ASP A 33 17.41 4.98 -5.14
C ASP A 33 16.25 5.56 -4.31
N ALA A 34 15.99 6.86 -4.45
CA ALA A 34 14.84 7.49 -3.84
C ALA A 34 13.52 6.89 -4.35
N ALA A 35 13.39 6.60 -5.66
CA ALA A 35 12.19 5.96 -6.21
C ALA A 35 11.98 4.55 -5.63
N ILE A 36 13.05 3.75 -5.48
CA ILE A 36 12.99 2.43 -4.86
C ILE A 36 12.52 2.55 -3.40
N GLN A 37 13.10 3.45 -2.63
CA GLN A 37 12.69 3.67 -1.24
C GLN A 37 11.22 4.10 -1.13
N ARG A 38 10.76 4.97 -2.04
CA ARG A 38 9.36 5.42 -2.11
C ARG A 38 8.41 4.30 -2.50
N PHE A 39 8.82 3.41 -3.38
CA PHE A 39 8.08 2.20 -3.69
C PHE A 39 7.93 1.32 -2.44
N GLU A 40 9.02 1.06 -1.70
CA GLU A 40 9.00 0.20 -0.52
C GLU A 40 8.04 0.72 0.56
N PHE A 41 8.15 1.99 0.94
CA PHE A 41 7.25 2.54 1.96
C PHE A 41 5.81 2.70 1.45
N SER A 42 5.61 2.93 0.14
CA SER A 42 4.26 2.99 -0.46
C SER A 42 3.59 1.63 -0.46
N PHE A 43 4.33 0.59 -0.82
CA PHE A 43 3.88 -0.80 -0.69
C PHE A 43 3.54 -1.11 0.77
N GLU A 44 4.40 -0.69 1.72
CA GLU A 44 4.18 -0.92 3.14
C GLU A 44 2.88 -0.27 3.66
N ALA A 45 2.67 1.00 3.32
CA ALA A 45 1.46 1.72 3.68
C ALA A 45 0.21 1.06 3.06
N SER A 46 0.29 0.66 1.79
CA SER A 46 -0.81 0.05 1.05
C SER A 46 -1.26 -1.28 1.67
N TRP A 47 -0.34 -2.22 1.94
CA TRP A 47 -0.75 -3.50 2.53
C TRP A 47 -1.22 -3.34 3.98
N LYS A 48 -0.71 -2.34 4.71
CA LYS A 48 -1.19 -2.01 6.06
C LYS A 48 -2.61 -1.44 6.05
N ALA A 49 -2.97 -0.64 5.05
CA ALA A 49 -4.34 -0.15 4.85
C ALA A 49 -5.28 -1.32 4.51
N ALA A 50 -4.88 -2.17 3.56
CA ALA A 50 -5.63 -3.37 3.19
C ALA A 50 -5.83 -4.34 4.37
N LYS A 51 -4.79 -4.54 5.20
CA LYS A 51 -4.91 -5.31 6.45
C LYS A 51 -5.99 -4.72 7.37
N GLN A 52 -6.00 -3.40 7.55
CA GLN A 52 -6.99 -2.74 8.41
C GLN A 52 -8.40 -2.88 7.85
N TYR A 53 -8.56 -2.81 6.53
CA TYR A 53 -9.84 -3.05 5.87
C TYR A 53 -10.33 -4.48 6.08
N LEU A 54 -9.49 -5.47 5.81
CA LEU A 54 -9.80 -6.89 6.02
C LEU A 54 -10.23 -7.16 7.47
N TYR A 55 -9.57 -6.53 8.44
CA TYR A 55 -9.92 -6.67 9.84
C TYR A 55 -11.24 -5.96 10.21
N ASP A 56 -11.38 -4.68 9.86
CA ASP A 56 -12.53 -3.85 10.26
C ASP A 56 -13.83 -4.26 9.55
N ILE A 57 -13.75 -4.70 8.28
CA ILE A 57 -14.91 -4.90 7.39
C ILE A 57 -15.19 -6.38 7.16
N GLU A 58 -14.16 -7.16 6.84
CA GLU A 58 -14.30 -8.59 6.50
C GLU A 58 -14.13 -9.51 7.72
N GLY A 59 -13.71 -8.96 8.88
CA GLY A 59 -13.40 -9.76 10.07
C GLY A 59 -12.20 -10.70 9.91
N VAL A 60 -11.34 -10.48 8.91
CA VAL A 60 -10.19 -11.33 8.58
C VAL A 60 -8.92 -10.76 9.21
N ASP A 61 -8.34 -11.50 10.17
CA ASP A 61 -7.05 -11.15 10.77
C ASP A 61 -5.88 -11.88 10.09
N VAL A 62 -5.06 -11.13 9.35
CA VAL A 62 -3.89 -11.63 8.63
C VAL A 62 -2.66 -10.77 8.90
N GLY A 63 -1.50 -11.42 9.02
CA GLY A 63 -0.29 -10.81 9.61
C GLY A 63 0.79 -10.32 8.63
N SER A 64 0.75 -10.73 7.36
CA SER A 64 1.84 -10.52 6.39
C SER A 64 1.37 -9.84 5.10
N PRO A 65 2.25 -9.14 4.36
CA PRO A 65 1.88 -8.55 3.07
C PRO A 65 1.32 -9.58 2.08
N LYS A 66 1.97 -10.75 1.98
CA LYS A 66 1.53 -11.84 1.10
C LYS A 66 0.14 -12.37 1.48
N SER A 67 -0.09 -12.60 2.77
CA SER A 67 -1.38 -13.09 3.25
C SER A 67 -2.49 -12.06 3.05
N VAL A 68 -2.21 -10.78 3.29
CA VAL A 68 -3.16 -9.67 3.08
C VAL A 68 -3.58 -9.59 1.62
N ILE A 69 -2.63 -9.56 0.69
CA ILE A 69 -2.92 -9.48 -0.76
C ILE A 69 -3.73 -10.70 -1.22
N ARG A 70 -3.37 -11.89 -0.73
CA ARG A 70 -4.12 -13.12 -1.01
C ARG A 70 -5.56 -13.01 -0.53
N SER A 71 -5.78 -12.58 0.71
CA SER A 71 -7.10 -12.43 1.30
C SER A 71 -7.93 -11.36 0.59
N CYS A 72 -7.35 -10.24 0.18
CA CYS A 72 -8.08 -9.24 -0.63
C CYS A 72 -8.63 -9.85 -1.94
N ARG A 73 -7.83 -10.66 -2.63
CA ARG A 73 -8.28 -11.35 -3.85
C ARG A 73 -9.40 -12.35 -3.56
N GLU A 74 -9.31 -13.08 -2.46
CA GLU A 74 -10.31 -14.09 -2.07
C GLU A 74 -11.67 -13.46 -1.74
N GLN A 75 -11.67 -12.31 -1.05
CA GLN A 75 -12.92 -11.60 -0.73
C GLN A 75 -13.57 -10.94 -1.95
N LEU A 76 -12.78 -10.44 -2.91
CA LEU A 76 -13.30 -9.87 -4.16
C LEU A 76 -14.02 -10.88 -5.08
N VAL A 77 -13.77 -12.17 -4.91
CA VAL A 77 -14.38 -13.24 -5.73
C VAL A 77 -15.60 -13.86 -5.05
N GLY A 78 -15.81 -13.56 -3.75
CA GLY A 78 -16.85 -14.18 -2.92
C GLY A 78 -18.09 -13.31 -2.66
N GLY A 79 -18.11 -12.04 -3.07
CA GLY A 79 -19.25 -11.12 -2.98
C GLY A 79 -19.94 -10.91 -4.31
#